data_AF-A0A6J6RXG6-F1
#
_entry.id   AF-A0A6J6RXG6-F1
#
_cell.length_a   1.000
_cell.length_b   1.000
_cell.length_c   1.000
_cell.angle_alpha   90.00
_cell.angle_beta   90.00
_cell.angle_gamma   90.00
#
_symmetry.space_group_name_H-M   'P 1'
#
loop_
_entity.id
_entity.type
_entity.pdbx_description
1 polymer ?
#
loop_
_entity_poly.entity_id
_entity_poly.type
_entity_poly.pdbx_seq_one_letter_code
_entity_poly.pdbx_strand_id
1 'polypeptide(L)'
;MRRSDSGVVTITGGKLTTYREMAADTIEEVLTEVLKTDRFARLRLRSKTKHLKIHGANGYEELMASADSLSPLGGDAVRRLANRYGSDATTVLAIAESDPSMAELLVPGLPYLRAEAIFAVRYEMATTVDDVLSRRTRARLELRDASAEAAFAVAALLAPELRWDEAEQARQIADYRARIDEELAAIVA
;
A
#
# COMPACT_ATOMS: atom_id res chain seq x y z
N MET A 1 1.57 3.38 -26.48
CA MET A 1 1.16 4.77 -26.22
C MET A 1 0.50 5.32 -27.47
N ARG A 2 -0.58 6.09 -27.33
CA ARG A 2 -1.27 6.77 -28.45
C ARG A 2 -1.68 8.17 -28.02
N ARG A 3 -1.55 9.15 -28.92
CA ARG A 3 -2.08 10.51 -28.75
C ARG A 3 -3.31 10.71 -29.66
N SER A 4 -4.35 11.38 -29.16
CA SER A 4 -5.48 11.83 -29.98
C SER A 4 -5.24 13.22 -30.59
N ASP A 5 -6.03 13.60 -31.59
CA ASP A 5 -5.97 14.95 -32.18
C ASP A 5 -6.31 16.06 -31.17
N SER A 6 -7.10 15.72 -30.15
CA SER A 6 -7.41 16.61 -29.02
C SER A 6 -6.30 16.72 -27.98
N GLY A 7 -5.18 16.03 -28.16
CA GLY A 7 -4.02 16.07 -27.26
C GLY A 7 -4.07 15.11 -26.07
N VAL A 8 -5.03 14.18 -26.02
CA VAL A 8 -5.09 13.15 -24.96
C VAL A 8 -4.04 12.09 -25.22
N VAL A 9 -3.16 11.86 -24.24
CA VAL A 9 -2.15 10.78 -24.27
C VAL A 9 -2.71 9.57 -23.53
N THR A 10 -2.79 8.44 -24.23
CA THR A 10 -3.28 7.17 -23.71
C THR A 10 -2.13 6.17 -23.60
N ILE A 11 -1.98 5.59 -22.40
CA ILE A 11 -1.05 4.48 -22.14
C ILE A 11 -1.88 3.21 -22.03
N THR A 12 -1.62 2.26 -22.92
CA THR A 12 -2.26 0.93 -22.91
C THR A 12 -1.21 -0.16 -22.98
N GLY A 13 -1.47 -1.28 -22.31
CA GLY A 13 -0.51 -2.37 -22.16
C GLY A 13 0.54 -2.07 -21.10
N GLY A 14 1.71 -2.71 -21.24
CA GLY A 14 2.82 -2.60 -20.29
C GLY A 14 2.91 -3.76 -19.31
N LYS A 15 4.06 -3.85 -18.64
CA LYS A 15 4.32 -4.81 -17.56
C LYS A 15 4.76 -4.04 -16.33
N LEU A 16 4.57 -4.62 -15.15
CA LEU A 16 5.08 -4.06 -13.90
C LEU A 16 6.59 -3.82 -13.97
N THR A 17 7.36 -4.64 -14.69
CA THR A 17 8.81 -4.47 -14.86
C THR A 17 9.20 -3.29 -15.75
N THR A 18 8.31 -2.80 -16.62
CA THR A 18 8.58 -1.71 -17.56
C THR A 18 7.93 -0.39 -17.16
N TYR A 19 7.23 -0.33 -16.03
CA TYR A 19 6.41 0.82 -15.63
C TYR A 19 7.18 2.15 -15.62
N ARG A 20 8.42 2.15 -15.11
CA ARG A 20 9.26 3.35 -15.01
C ARG A 20 9.63 3.92 -16.37
N GLU A 21 9.97 3.05 -17.32
CA GLU A 21 10.32 3.46 -18.69
C GLU A 21 9.09 4.00 -19.40
N MET A 22 7.96 3.31 -19.30
CA MET A 22 6.70 3.78 -19.85
C MET A 22 6.28 5.14 -19.28
N ALA A 23 6.48 5.36 -17.99
CA ALA A 23 6.22 6.66 -17.36
C ALA A 23 7.17 7.75 -17.90
N ALA A 24 8.45 7.44 -18.10
CA ALA A 24 9.41 8.38 -18.69
C ALA A 24 9.02 8.76 -20.13
N ASP A 25 8.69 7.78 -20.97
CA ASP A 25 8.27 7.99 -22.36
C ASP A 25 6.97 8.81 -22.44
N THR A 26 6.04 8.55 -21.53
CA THR A 26 4.79 9.32 -21.44
C THR A 26 5.06 10.79 -21.13
N ILE A 27 5.93 11.07 -20.15
CA ILE A 27 6.27 12.45 -19.80
C ILE A 27 6.99 13.13 -20.97
N GLU A 28 7.86 12.43 -21.68
CA GLU A 28 8.52 12.95 -22.88
C GLU A 28 7.49 13.35 -23.95
N GLU A 29 6.56 12.46 -24.31
CA GLU A 29 5.46 12.76 -25.24
C GLU A 29 4.64 13.98 -24.81
N VAL A 30 4.25 14.05 -23.54
CA VAL A 30 3.47 15.20 -23.04
C VAL A 30 4.24 16.51 -23.21
N LEU A 31 5.55 16.50 -22.94
CA LEU A 31 6.37 17.71 -23.02
C LEU A 31 6.66 18.16 -24.45
N THR A 32 6.94 17.22 -25.35
CA THR A 32 7.33 17.50 -26.74
C THR A 32 6.11 17.70 -27.64
N GLU A 33 5.10 16.85 -27.50
CA GLU A 33 4.01 16.73 -28.45
C GLU A 33 2.74 17.46 -28.00
N VAL A 34 2.44 17.46 -26.70
CA VAL A 34 1.22 18.12 -26.17
C VAL A 34 1.51 19.57 -25.78
N LEU A 35 2.49 19.79 -24.89
CA LEU A 35 2.83 21.11 -24.38
C LEU A 35 3.77 21.90 -25.29
N LYS A 36 4.40 21.23 -26.28
CA LYS A 36 5.34 21.82 -27.26
C LYS A 36 6.36 22.76 -26.61
N THR A 37 6.90 22.38 -25.46
CA THR A 37 7.75 23.27 -24.67
C THR A 37 9.17 23.28 -25.23
N ASP A 38 9.52 24.31 -26.02
CA ASP A 38 10.85 24.55 -26.61
C ASP A 38 12.01 24.56 -25.60
N ARG A 39 11.72 24.77 -24.31
CA ARG A 39 12.73 24.68 -23.25
C ARG A 39 13.20 23.25 -23.00
N PHE A 40 12.34 22.25 -23.16
CA PHE A 40 12.71 20.84 -22.93
C PHE A 40 13.51 20.26 -24.09
N ALA A 41 13.14 20.60 -25.33
CA ALA A 41 13.93 20.26 -26.53
C ALA A 41 15.38 20.77 -26.41
N ARG A 42 15.58 21.96 -25.82
CA ARG A 42 16.90 22.55 -25.56
C ARG A 42 17.66 21.91 -24.40
N LEU A 43 16.97 21.41 -23.37
CA LEU A 43 17.61 20.87 -22.17
C LEU A 43 17.89 19.36 -22.22
N ARG A 44 17.37 18.61 -23.21
CA ARG A 44 17.55 17.14 -23.35
C ARG A 44 17.43 16.40 -22.01
N LEU A 45 16.46 16.80 -21.18
CA LEU A 45 16.34 16.29 -19.82
C LEU A 45 15.91 14.83 -19.87
N ARG A 46 16.89 13.92 -19.80
CA ARG A 46 16.64 12.50 -19.58
C ARG A 46 15.97 12.32 -18.22
N SER A 47 14.97 11.45 -18.17
CA SER A 47 14.30 11.13 -16.91
C SER A 47 15.32 10.67 -15.85
N LYS A 48 15.30 11.34 -14.69
CA LYS A 48 16.18 11.04 -13.55
C LYS A 48 15.65 9.89 -12.69
N THR A 49 14.48 9.34 -13.01
CA THR A 49 13.80 8.33 -12.18
C THR A 49 14.54 7.00 -12.11
N LYS A 50 15.53 6.76 -12.99
CA LYS A 50 16.38 5.55 -12.95
C LYS A 50 17.15 5.41 -11.63
N HIS A 51 17.55 6.53 -11.02
CA HIS A 51 18.33 6.55 -9.78
C HIS A 51 17.56 7.18 -8.62
N LEU A 52 16.30 7.57 -8.85
CA LEU A 52 15.46 8.11 -7.80
C LEU A 52 14.98 6.94 -6.93
N LYS A 53 15.39 6.94 -5.67
CA LYS A 53 14.87 6.02 -4.68
C LYS A 53 13.38 6.31 -4.46
N ILE A 54 12.58 5.24 -4.43
CA ILE A 54 11.17 5.35 -4.04
C ILE A 54 11.05 5.60 -2.54
N HIS A 55 9.86 6.02 -2.12
CA HIS A 55 9.51 6.14 -0.71
C HIS A 55 9.78 4.81 0.03
N GLY A 56 10.17 4.89 1.31
CA GLY A 56 10.61 3.72 2.08
C GLY A 56 12.08 3.31 1.90
N ALA A 57 12.79 3.75 0.84
CA ALA A 57 14.09 3.14 0.51
C ALA A 57 15.32 3.71 1.25
N ASN A 58 15.20 4.83 1.97
CA ASN A 58 16.32 5.42 2.73
C ASN A 58 16.36 4.87 4.15
N GLY A 59 17.52 4.70 4.77
CA GLY A 59 17.59 4.29 6.18
C GLY A 59 17.31 2.80 6.46
N TYR A 60 17.09 1.99 5.42
CA TYR A 60 16.75 0.58 5.55
C TYR A 60 17.90 -0.24 6.18
N GLU A 61 19.14 0.01 5.77
CA GLU A 61 20.30 -0.74 6.28
C GLU A 61 20.54 -0.45 7.76
N GLU A 62 20.43 0.82 8.15
CA GLU A 62 20.56 1.27 9.53
C GLU A 62 19.46 0.69 10.43
N LEU A 63 18.23 0.64 9.90
CA LEU A 63 17.09 0.02 10.57
C LEU A 63 17.32 -1.49 10.79
N MET A 64 17.78 -2.19 9.76
CA MET A 64 18.07 -3.63 9.85
C MET A 64 19.20 -3.94 10.83
N ALA A 65 20.24 -3.11 10.85
CA ALA A 65 21.38 -3.26 11.77
C ALA A 65 21.00 -3.05 13.24
N SER A 66 19.98 -2.23 13.50
CA SER A 66 19.54 -1.88 14.86
C SER A 66 18.35 -2.72 15.35
N ALA A 67 17.87 -3.68 14.54
CA ALA A 67 16.58 -4.32 14.75
C ALA A 67 16.40 -4.99 16.13
N ASP A 68 17.44 -5.64 16.65
CA ASP A 68 17.35 -6.41 17.91
C ASP A 68 17.21 -5.53 19.16
N SER A 69 17.54 -4.23 19.07
CA SER A 69 17.47 -3.29 20.20
C SER A 69 16.46 -2.17 20.02
N LEU A 70 15.82 -2.07 18.84
CA LEU A 70 15.04 -0.90 18.47
C LEU A 70 13.65 -0.83 19.11
N SER A 71 13.04 -1.97 19.41
CA SER A 71 11.65 -2.04 19.87
C SER A 71 11.41 -3.22 20.80
N PRO A 72 10.55 -3.08 21.83
CA PRO A 72 10.15 -4.19 22.69
C PRO A 72 9.38 -5.30 21.97
N LEU A 73 8.93 -5.08 20.72
CA LEU A 73 8.32 -6.11 19.88
C LEU A 73 9.31 -7.20 19.45
N GLY A 74 10.62 -6.96 19.64
CA GLY A 74 11.69 -7.89 19.29
C GLY A 74 12.16 -7.75 17.84
N GLY A 75 13.40 -8.19 17.61
CA GLY A 75 14.11 -7.96 16.34
C GLY A 75 13.42 -8.58 15.11
N ASP A 76 12.72 -9.70 15.27
CA ASP A 76 12.01 -10.35 14.15
C ASP A 76 10.83 -9.51 13.65
N ALA A 77 10.07 -8.89 14.57
CA ALA A 77 8.99 -7.98 14.21
C ALA A 77 9.55 -6.73 13.52
N VAL A 78 10.64 -6.16 14.04
CA VAL A 78 11.30 -5.00 13.44
C VAL A 78 11.81 -5.31 12.03
N ARG A 79 12.51 -6.46 11.83
CA ARG A 79 12.97 -6.89 10.51
C ARG A 79 11.82 -7.13 9.54
N ARG A 80 10.71 -7.72 9.98
CA ARG A 80 9.52 -7.91 9.13
C ARG A 80 8.98 -6.56 8.66
N LEU A 81 8.80 -5.62 9.59
CA LEU A 81 8.30 -4.28 9.27
C LEU A 81 9.27 -3.54 8.35
N ALA A 82 10.58 -3.61 8.60
CA ALA A 82 11.62 -3.04 7.73
C ALA A 82 11.55 -3.61 6.31
N ASN A 83 11.44 -4.93 6.16
CA ASN A 83 11.30 -5.60 4.86
C ASN A 83 10.02 -5.19 4.11
N ARG A 84 8.96 -4.82 4.84
CA ARG A 84 7.66 -4.46 4.27
C ARG A 84 7.54 -2.98 3.93
N TYR A 85 7.95 -2.10 4.86
CA TYR A 85 7.71 -0.65 4.84
C TYR A 85 8.98 0.18 4.67
N GLY A 86 10.16 -0.44 4.68
CA GLY A 86 11.42 0.29 4.60
C GLY A 86 11.58 1.28 5.76
N SER A 87 11.92 2.54 5.47
CA SER A 87 12.03 3.62 6.46
C SER A 87 10.78 3.78 7.32
N ASP A 88 9.61 3.54 6.75
CA ASP A 88 8.34 3.87 7.40
C ASP A 88 7.99 2.86 8.49
N ALA A 89 8.72 1.75 8.55
CA ALA A 89 8.65 0.80 9.66
C ALA A 89 8.85 1.49 11.02
N THR A 90 9.69 2.53 11.10
CA THR A 90 9.86 3.33 12.33
C THR A 90 8.57 4.01 12.77
N THR A 91 7.75 4.48 11.83
CA THR A 91 6.44 5.07 12.11
C THR A 91 5.44 3.98 12.55
N VAL A 92 5.46 2.82 11.90
CA VAL A 92 4.63 1.68 12.29
C VAL A 92 4.97 1.21 13.72
N LEU A 93 6.25 1.12 14.04
CA LEU A 93 6.74 0.77 15.39
C LEU A 93 6.25 1.79 16.43
N ALA A 94 6.36 3.09 16.14
CA ALA A 94 5.86 4.13 17.03
C ALA A 94 4.35 4.02 17.28
N ILE A 95 3.55 3.66 16.26
CA ILE A 95 2.12 3.39 16.43
C ILE A 95 1.91 2.15 17.32
N ALA A 96 2.65 1.08 17.08
CA ALA A 96 2.56 -0.16 17.86
C ALA A 96 2.93 0.04 19.34
N GLU A 97 3.84 0.96 19.64
CA GLU A 97 4.27 1.29 20.99
C GLU A 97 3.37 2.32 21.69
N SER A 98 2.51 3.02 20.94
CA SER A 98 1.62 4.06 21.50
C SER A 98 0.50 3.50 22.38
N ASP A 99 0.08 2.26 22.12
CA ASP A 99 -0.93 1.52 22.88
C ASP A 99 -0.62 0.02 22.74
N PRO A 100 -0.53 -0.75 23.84
CA PRO A 100 -0.36 -2.21 23.79
C PRO A 100 -1.30 -2.93 22.83
N SER A 101 -2.53 -2.44 22.64
CA SER A 101 -3.49 -3.04 21.72
C SER A 101 -3.05 -2.94 20.24
N MET A 102 -2.20 -1.98 19.89
CA MET A 102 -1.68 -1.79 18.52
C MET A 102 -0.61 -2.83 18.15
N ALA A 103 0.02 -3.45 19.15
CA ALA A 103 0.95 -4.56 19.00
C ALA A 103 0.25 -5.93 18.86
N GLU A 104 -1.08 -5.99 18.99
CA GLU A 104 -1.85 -7.22 18.75
C GLU A 104 -1.92 -7.54 17.26
N LEU A 105 -2.16 -8.83 16.95
CA LEU A 105 -2.36 -9.28 15.58
C LEU A 105 -3.66 -8.67 15.00
N LEU A 106 -3.55 -8.15 13.78
CA LEU A 106 -4.68 -7.66 12.99
C LEU A 106 -5.60 -8.80 12.56
N VAL A 107 -5.01 -9.91 12.13
CA VAL A 107 -5.70 -11.14 11.72
C VAL A 107 -5.03 -12.32 12.42
N PRO A 108 -5.77 -13.12 13.21
CA PRO A 108 -5.22 -14.31 13.84
C PRO A 108 -4.56 -15.24 12.83
N GLY A 109 -3.36 -15.73 13.15
CA GLY A 109 -2.58 -16.62 12.27
C GLY A 109 -1.71 -15.91 11.23
N LEU A 110 -1.76 -14.57 11.15
CA LEU A 110 -0.89 -13.77 10.28
C LEU A 110 -0.03 -12.80 11.10
N PRO A 111 1.17 -12.40 10.60
CA PRO A 111 2.10 -11.57 11.37
C PRO A 111 1.77 -10.07 11.31
N TYR A 112 0.64 -9.68 10.71
CA TYR A 112 0.25 -8.27 10.57
C TYR A 112 -0.25 -7.72 11.90
N LEU A 113 0.25 -6.55 12.31
CA LEU A 113 -0.18 -5.89 13.55
C LEU A 113 -1.33 -4.91 13.31
N ARG A 114 -2.12 -4.60 14.34
CA ARG A 114 -3.12 -3.53 14.28
C ARG A 114 -2.51 -2.18 13.91
N ALA A 115 -1.29 -1.91 14.37
CA ALA A 115 -0.53 -0.72 13.98
C ALA A 115 -0.38 -0.56 12.47
N GLU A 116 -0.24 -1.65 11.72
CA GLU A 116 -0.10 -1.64 10.25
C GLU A 116 -1.40 -1.16 9.57
N ALA A 117 -2.56 -1.51 10.13
CA ALA A 117 -3.85 -1.04 9.63
C ALA A 117 -4.06 0.47 9.87
N ILE A 118 -3.64 0.97 11.04
CA ILE A 118 -3.68 2.39 11.36
C ILE A 118 -2.69 3.17 10.47
N PHE A 119 -1.49 2.64 10.27
CA PHE A 119 -0.52 3.22 9.34
C PHE A 119 -1.09 3.31 7.93
N ALA A 120 -1.70 2.23 7.44
CA ALA A 120 -2.34 2.18 6.13
C ALA A 120 -3.38 3.30 5.93
N VAL A 121 -4.21 3.58 6.93
CA VAL A 121 -5.20 4.66 6.87
C VAL A 121 -4.53 6.03 6.88
N ARG A 122 -3.62 6.26 7.83
CA ARG A 122 -3.03 7.58 8.07
C ARG A 122 -2.02 8.01 7.00
N TYR A 123 -1.29 7.06 6.41
CA TYR A 123 -0.13 7.34 5.55
C TYR A 123 -0.23 6.73 4.15
N GLU A 124 -1.05 5.69 3.95
CA GLU A 124 -1.14 4.99 2.64
C GLU A 124 -2.51 5.14 1.95
N MET A 125 -3.34 6.08 2.43
CA MET A 125 -4.67 6.37 1.90
C MET A 125 -5.59 5.14 1.85
N ALA A 126 -5.48 4.21 2.80
CA ALA A 126 -6.49 3.18 2.95
C ALA A 126 -7.80 3.82 3.43
N THR A 127 -8.89 3.54 2.73
CA THR A 127 -10.22 4.12 3.00
C THR A 127 -11.31 3.06 3.10
N THR A 128 -10.94 1.78 3.05
CA THR A 128 -11.85 0.65 3.11
C THR A 128 -11.22 -0.52 3.87
N VAL A 129 -12.04 -1.43 4.39
CA VAL A 129 -11.54 -2.68 4.99
C VAL A 129 -10.74 -3.50 3.98
N ASP A 130 -11.19 -3.51 2.73
CA ASP A 130 -10.52 -4.19 1.62
C ASP A 130 -9.17 -3.56 1.25
N ASP A 131 -8.98 -2.24 1.40
CA ASP A 131 -7.66 -1.62 1.23
C ASP A 131 -6.64 -2.23 2.20
N VAL A 132 -7.03 -2.38 3.47
CA VAL A 132 -6.16 -2.91 4.52
C VAL A 132 -5.92 -4.41 4.34
N LEU A 133 -6.97 -5.22 4.22
CA LEU A 133 -6.87 -6.68 4.22
C LEU A 133 -6.40 -7.29 2.89
N SER A 134 -6.65 -6.62 1.76
CA SER A 134 -6.31 -7.15 0.44
C SER A 134 -5.08 -6.48 -0.20
N ARG A 135 -4.88 -5.17 0.03
CA ARG A 135 -3.86 -4.37 -0.69
C ARG A 135 -2.65 -4.00 0.16
N ARG A 136 -2.86 -3.52 1.39
CA ARG A 136 -1.78 -3.08 2.30
C ARG A 136 -1.20 -4.23 3.11
N THR A 137 -2.02 -5.21 3.42
CA THR A 137 -1.58 -6.56 3.84
C THR A 137 -1.90 -7.57 2.74
N ARG A 138 -1.43 -8.81 2.90
CA ARG A 138 -1.78 -9.93 2.02
C ARG A 138 -2.76 -10.89 2.70
N ALA A 139 -3.49 -10.43 3.72
CA ALA A 139 -4.27 -11.30 4.58
C ALA A 139 -5.31 -12.12 3.82
N ARG A 140 -6.02 -11.49 2.88
CA ARG A 140 -6.98 -12.17 2.02
C ARG A 140 -6.36 -13.30 1.18
N LEU A 141 -5.13 -13.07 0.69
CA LEU A 141 -4.42 -14.03 -0.17
C LEU A 141 -3.81 -15.18 0.64
N GLU A 142 -3.30 -14.89 1.84
CA GLU A 142 -2.56 -15.83 2.67
C GLU A 142 -3.48 -16.69 3.55
N LEU A 143 -4.47 -16.08 4.21
CA LEU A 143 -5.46 -16.76 5.06
C LEU A 143 -6.84 -16.11 4.88
N ARG A 144 -7.45 -16.36 3.73
CA ARG A 144 -8.73 -15.76 3.29
C ARG A 144 -9.82 -15.86 4.34
N ASP A 145 -10.09 -17.04 4.88
CA ASP A 145 -11.24 -17.25 5.78
C ASP A 145 -11.01 -16.52 7.11
N ALA A 146 -9.79 -16.59 7.67
CA ALA A 146 -9.41 -15.82 8.86
C ALA A 146 -9.51 -14.31 8.62
N SER A 147 -9.19 -13.83 7.42
CA SER A 147 -9.36 -12.41 7.06
C SER A 147 -10.85 -12.00 7.00
N ALA A 148 -11.75 -12.88 6.55
CA ALA A 148 -13.19 -12.66 6.52
C ALA A 148 -13.81 -12.60 7.92
N GLU A 149 -13.30 -13.43 8.84
CA GLU A 149 -13.65 -13.41 10.26
C GLU A 149 -13.14 -12.13 10.94
N ALA A 150 -11.91 -11.71 10.64
CA ALA A 150 -11.31 -10.50 11.19
C ALA A 150 -11.96 -9.19 10.70
N ALA A 151 -12.70 -9.21 9.58
CA ALA A 151 -13.27 -8.02 8.95
C ALA A 151 -14.07 -7.11 9.91
N PHE A 152 -14.80 -7.70 10.86
CA PHE A 152 -15.53 -6.94 11.89
C PHE A 152 -14.58 -6.17 12.82
N ALA A 153 -13.58 -6.85 13.37
CA ALA A 153 -12.60 -6.22 14.27
C ALA A 153 -11.77 -5.15 13.54
N VAL A 154 -11.44 -5.39 12.27
CA VAL A 154 -10.78 -4.39 11.43
C VAL A 154 -11.69 -3.19 11.19
N ALA A 155 -12.95 -3.37 10.81
CA ALA A 155 -13.88 -2.25 10.61
C ALA A 155 -14.02 -1.38 11.88
N ALA A 156 -14.15 -2.01 13.04
CA ALA A 156 -14.21 -1.33 14.32
C ALA A 156 -12.91 -0.55 14.64
N LEU A 157 -11.75 -1.12 14.30
CA LEU A 157 -10.45 -0.46 14.45
C LEU A 157 -10.30 0.77 13.54
N LEU A 158 -10.79 0.70 12.30
CA LEU A 158 -10.67 1.79 11.32
C LEU A 158 -11.72 2.89 11.53
N ALA A 159 -12.87 2.56 12.12
CA ALA A 159 -14.01 3.47 12.21
C ALA A 159 -13.69 4.83 12.87
N PRO A 160 -12.91 4.91 13.96
CA PRO A 160 -12.53 6.20 14.54
C PRO A 160 -11.64 7.04 13.62
N GLU A 161 -10.70 6.40 12.90
CA GLU A 161 -9.77 7.08 11.98
C GLU A 161 -10.50 7.67 10.78
N LEU A 162 -11.46 6.91 10.22
CA LEU A 162 -12.21 7.26 9.01
C LEU A 162 -13.57 7.90 9.30
N ARG A 163 -13.93 8.06 10.57
CA ARG A 163 -15.20 8.61 11.06
C ARG A 163 -16.42 7.85 10.52
N TRP A 164 -16.34 6.53 10.52
CA TRP A 164 -17.45 5.68 10.12
C TRP A 164 -18.49 5.56 11.22
N ASP A 165 -19.75 5.63 10.83
CA ASP A 165 -20.86 5.20 11.68
C ASP A 165 -21.05 3.66 11.60
N GLU A 166 -22.05 3.15 12.32
CA GLU A 166 -22.36 1.72 12.34
C GLU A 166 -22.81 1.20 10.96
N ALA A 167 -23.54 2.03 10.20
CA ALA A 167 -24.04 1.66 8.89
C ALA A 167 -22.90 1.50 7.88
N GLU A 168 -21.93 2.42 7.90
CA GLU A 168 -20.74 2.36 7.06
C GLU A 168 -19.84 1.19 7.44
N GLN A 169 -19.64 0.92 8.74
CA GLN A 169 -18.93 -0.28 9.19
C GLN A 169 -19.58 -1.57 8.67
N ALA A 170 -20.91 -1.69 8.83
CA ALA A 170 -21.65 -2.85 8.34
C ALA A 170 -21.51 -3.01 6.82
N ARG A 171 -21.58 -1.91 6.06
CA ARG A 171 -21.38 -1.90 4.61
C ARG A 171 -19.97 -2.37 4.24
N GLN A 172 -18.93 -1.86 4.88
CA GLN A 172 -17.54 -2.24 4.62
C GLN A 172 -17.28 -3.74 4.88
N ILE A 173 -17.86 -4.27 5.96
CA ILE A 173 -17.77 -5.71 6.28
C ILE A 173 -18.48 -6.54 5.21
N ALA A 174 -19.70 -6.15 4.83
CA ALA A 174 -20.50 -6.86 3.83
C ALA A 174 -19.81 -6.85 2.45
N ASP A 175 -19.31 -5.70 2.00
CA ASP A 175 -18.61 -5.55 0.72
C ASP A 175 -17.34 -6.41 0.67
N TYR A 176 -16.58 -6.46 1.76
CA TYR A 176 -15.38 -7.29 1.84
C TYR A 176 -15.70 -8.79 1.75
N ARG A 177 -16.70 -9.25 2.51
CA ARG A 177 -17.14 -10.66 2.51
C ARG A 177 -17.74 -11.08 1.18
N ALA A 178 -18.55 -10.23 0.55
CA ALA A 178 -19.13 -10.49 -0.76
C ALA A 178 -18.06 -10.78 -1.82
N ARG A 179 -16.95 -10.03 -1.82
CA ARG A 179 -15.84 -10.32 -2.73
C ARG A 179 -15.21 -11.70 -2.48
N ILE A 180 -15.09 -12.12 -1.22
CA ILE A 180 -14.54 -13.43 -0.87
C ILE A 180 -15.48 -14.55 -1.34
N ASP A 181 -16.79 -14.35 -1.18
CA ASP A 181 -17.82 -15.27 -1.66
C ASP A 181 -17.79 -15.39 -3.19
N GLU A 182 -17.61 -14.29 -3.91
CA GLU A 182 -17.42 -14.28 -5.37
C GLU A 182 -16.19 -15.10 -5.80
N GLU A 183 -15.06 -14.95 -5.10
CA GLU A 183 -13.85 -15.75 -5.36
C GLU A 183 -14.08 -17.24 -5.08
N LEU A 184 -14.80 -17.58 -4.02
CA LEU A 184 -15.16 -18.96 -3.70
C LEU A 184 -16.06 -19.57 -4.77
N ALA A 185 -17.08 -18.85 -5.21
CA ALA A 185 -17.98 -19.29 -6.26
C ALA A 185 -17.23 -19.56 -7.57
N ALA A 186 -16.24 -18.72 -7.91
CA ALA A 186 -15.41 -18.89 -9.10
C ALA A 186 -14.47 -20.11 -9.04
N ILE A 187 -14.13 -20.62 -7.84
CA ILE A 187 -13.29 -21.83 -7.68
C ILE A 187 -14.12 -23.11 -7.85
N VAL A 188 -15.41 -23.06 -7.51
CA VAL A 188 -16.31 -24.21 -7.53
C VAL A 188 -17.03 -24.37 -8.87
N ALA A 189 -17.05 -23.33 -9.71
CA ALA A 189 -17.62 -23.31 -11.06
C ALA A 189 -16.66 -23.89 -12.11
#